data_AF-A0A8C9XH33-F1
#
_entry.id   AF-A0A8C9XH33-F1
#
_cell.length_a   1.000
_cell.length_b   1.000
_cell.length_c   1.000
_cell.angle_alpha   90.00
_cell.angle_beta   90.00
_cell.angle_gamma   90.00
#
_symmetry.space_group_name_H-M   'P 1'
#
loop_
_entity.id
_entity.type
_entity.pdbx_description
1 polymer ?
#
loop_
_entity_poly.entity_id
_entity_poly.type
_entity_poly.pdbx_seq_one_letter_code
_entity_poly.pdbx_strand_id
1 'polypeptide(L)'
;MEEGYELDLTYITERIIAVSFPRGCTEEIYSHNLKDVTRMLKSKHADNYLIINLSEKRHDLTKMNPKTLDTGWPDMHAPPLDKICTICKAMESWLNADPLHVVVIHCRGGKGRIGVVISSFVHFTDVSASADQALDRFAMRKYYDDKVSALMTPSQKRYVWILNSLLSGSMKINASPLFLHCVILHGIPNFDATGVLSVNICDCFQTHFKSLLCCFCFSHIGPGHRDRVCITLEPAQLLKGDIMIKCYHKGDVTSDREVIFRLQFHTGAVQGYNLMFEKEDMETANKDPRFADYGKVELVFSEGPERIPDADRWQNGADVIVDYNTADPLIRWDSYQNICDGEALLTGVITHEWDLKQRQPGPVETRLLLWRGKEKKAEMYL
;
A
#
# COMPACT_ATOMS: atom_id res chain seq x y z
N MET A 1 18.64 -18.57 -28.37
CA MET A 1 18.46 -17.13 -28.56
C MET A 1 16.97 -16.85 -28.44
N GLU A 2 16.48 -16.71 -27.21
CA GLU A 2 15.24 -15.96 -26.96
C GLU A 2 15.71 -14.61 -26.47
N GLU A 3 15.81 -13.63 -27.38
CA GLU A 3 15.93 -12.23 -26.98
C GLU A 3 14.57 -11.81 -26.45
N GLY A 4 14.29 -12.27 -25.23
CA GLY A 4 12.99 -12.16 -24.57
C GLY A 4 12.67 -10.69 -24.33
N TYR A 5 11.60 -10.22 -24.95
CA TYR A 5 10.98 -8.95 -24.58
C TYR A 5 10.60 -9.04 -23.09
N GLU A 6 11.38 -8.41 -22.22
CA GLU A 6 11.14 -8.30 -20.77
C GLU A 6 9.95 -7.37 -20.46
N LEU A 7 8.80 -7.57 -21.14
CA LEU A 7 7.58 -6.84 -20.88
C LEU A 7 6.39 -7.78 -21.00
N ASP A 8 5.39 -7.59 -20.14
CA ASP A 8 4.09 -8.25 -20.26
C ASP A 8 3.03 -7.21 -20.61
N LEU A 9 2.42 -7.39 -21.78
CA LEU A 9 1.30 -6.60 -22.27
C LEU A 9 0.10 -7.52 -22.46
N THR A 10 -0.97 -7.25 -21.72
CA THR A 10 -2.20 -8.05 -21.77
C THR A 10 -3.40 -7.13 -21.99
N TYR A 11 -4.21 -7.44 -23.00
CA TYR A 11 -5.57 -6.89 -23.10
C TYR A 11 -6.45 -7.64 -22.11
N ILE A 12 -6.84 -6.95 -21.03
CA ILE A 12 -7.74 -7.51 -20.00
C ILE A 12 -9.16 -7.52 -20.57
N THR A 13 -9.54 -6.44 -21.23
CA THR A 13 -10.72 -6.32 -22.08
C THR A 13 -10.31 -5.70 -23.41
N GLU A 14 -11.25 -5.47 -24.31
CA GLU A 14 -10.97 -4.72 -25.56
C GLU A 14 -10.48 -3.29 -25.28
N ARG A 15 -10.85 -2.72 -24.13
CA ARG A 15 -10.65 -1.31 -23.78
C ARG A 15 -9.76 -1.08 -22.56
N ILE A 16 -9.30 -2.15 -21.89
CA ILE A 16 -8.42 -2.07 -20.72
C ILE A 16 -7.19 -2.95 -20.97
N ILE A 17 -6.02 -2.31 -20.99
CA ILE A 17 -4.73 -2.95 -21.25
C ILE A 17 -3.86 -2.83 -19.99
N ALA A 18 -3.26 -3.92 -19.55
CA ALA A 18 -2.18 -3.91 -18.57
C ALA A 18 -0.84 -4.02 -19.26
N VAL A 19 0.09 -3.13 -18.92
CA VAL A 19 1.49 -3.16 -19.35
C VAL A 19 2.36 -3.21 -18.12
N SER A 20 3.23 -4.21 -18.04
CA SER A 20 4.16 -4.34 -16.92
C SER A 20 5.58 -4.67 -17.34
N PHE A 21 6.51 -4.10 -16.59
CA PHE A 21 7.95 -4.28 -16.76
C PHE A 21 8.53 -4.86 -15.47
N PRO A 22 9.35 -5.93 -15.52
CA PRO A 22 9.88 -6.57 -14.33
C PRO A 22 10.84 -5.64 -13.58
N ARG A 23 10.98 -5.86 -12.26
CA ARG A 23 11.86 -5.06 -11.39
C ARG A 23 13.33 -5.09 -11.85
N GLY A 24 13.80 -6.24 -12.33
CA GLY A 24 15.18 -6.42 -12.81
C GLY A 24 15.50 -5.81 -14.17
N CYS A 25 14.52 -5.19 -14.84
CA CYS A 25 14.72 -4.61 -16.18
C CYS A 25 15.61 -3.36 -16.11
N THR A 26 16.69 -3.34 -16.89
CA THR A 26 17.60 -2.18 -16.96
C THR A 26 16.90 -0.96 -17.56
N GLU A 27 17.39 0.24 -17.27
CA GLU A 27 16.79 1.48 -17.81
C GLU A 27 16.81 1.51 -19.35
N GLU A 28 17.84 0.96 -19.97
CA GLU A 28 18.00 0.93 -21.42
C GLU A 28 16.93 0.06 -22.06
N ILE A 29 16.74 -1.17 -21.55
CA ILE A 29 15.74 -2.12 -22.03
C ILE A 29 14.34 -1.57 -21.75
N TYR A 30 14.10 -1.06 -20.54
CA TYR A 30 12.85 -0.43 -20.16
C TYR A 30 12.48 0.72 -21.11
N SER A 31 13.42 1.64 -21.37
CA SER A 31 13.21 2.80 -22.23
C SER A 31 13.00 2.40 -23.70
N HIS A 32 13.69 1.37 -24.18
CA HIS A 32 13.46 0.81 -25.52
C HIS A 32 12.04 0.24 -25.62
N ASN A 33 11.70 -0.69 -24.74
CA ASN A 33 10.40 -1.36 -24.75
C ASN A 33 9.25 -0.37 -24.57
N LEU A 34 9.42 0.67 -23.76
CA LEU A 34 8.42 1.72 -23.57
C LEU A 34 8.14 2.50 -24.88
N LYS A 35 9.16 2.76 -25.69
CA LYS A 35 9.00 3.39 -27.02
C LYS A 35 8.25 2.47 -27.98
N ASP A 36 8.55 1.18 -27.97
CA ASP A 36 7.88 0.21 -28.84
C ASP A 36 6.41 0.01 -28.46
N VAL A 37 6.12 -0.12 -27.16
CA VAL A 37 4.74 -0.15 -26.65
C VAL A 37 3.99 1.12 -27.03
N THR A 38 4.61 2.29 -26.87
CA THR A 38 4.00 3.57 -27.29
C THR A 38 3.72 3.59 -28.79
N ARG A 39 4.66 3.13 -29.63
CA ARG A 39 4.48 3.06 -31.09
C ARG A 39 3.33 2.13 -31.45
N MET A 40 3.27 0.95 -30.81
CA MET A 40 2.18 -0.01 -31.00
C MET A 40 0.82 0.58 -30.60
N LEU A 41 0.73 1.22 -29.42
CA LEU A 41 -0.49 1.86 -28.94
C LEU A 41 -0.97 2.96 -29.89
N LYS A 42 -0.07 3.83 -30.37
CA LYS A 42 -0.40 4.85 -31.37
C LYS A 42 -0.87 4.25 -32.68
N SER A 43 -0.25 3.16 -33.14
CA SER A 43 -0.66 2.49 -34.38
C SER A 43 -2.05 1.85 -34.28
N LYS A 44 -2.42 1.32 -33.10
CA LYS A 44 -3.70 0.61 -32.91
C LYS A 44 -4.85 1.52 -32.48
N HIS A 45 -4.56 2.48 -31.60
CA HIS A 45 -5.56 3.29 -30.90
C HIS A 45 -5.46 4.78 -31.25
N ALA A 46 -4.55 5.17 -32.15
CA ALA A 46 -4.27 6.57 -32.47
C ALA A 46 -4.04 7.39 -31.20
N ASP A 47 -4.84 8.43 -30.98
CA ASP A 47 -4.79 9.28 -29.79
C ASP A 47 -5.85 8.86 -28.74
N ASN A 48 -6.54 7.74 -28.88
CA ASN A 48 -7.69 7.38 -28.04
C ASN A 48 -7.30 6.62 -26.76
N TYR A 49 -6.05 6.71 -26.30
CA TYR A 49 -5.60 5.98 -25.11
C TYR A 49 -5.09 6.89 -23.98
N LEU A 50 -5.56 6.59 -22.77
CA LEU A 50 -5.12 7.20 -21.50
C LEU A 50 -4.15 6.26 -20.81
N ILE A 51 -2.97 6.77 -20.43
CA ILE A 51 -2.02 6.00 -19.62
C ILE A 51 -2.25 6.32 -18.14
N ILE A 52 -2.48 5.29 -17.32
CA ILE A 52 -2.46 5.36 -15.87
C ILE A 52 -1.10 4.83 -15.41
N ASN A 53 -0.19 5.72 -15.01
CA ASN A 53 1.13 5.31 -14.54
C ASN A 53 1.09 5.04 -13.03
N LEU A 54 1.25 3.76 -12.65
CA LEU A 54 1.29 3.29 -11.26
C LEU A 54 2.71 3.25 -10.66
N SER A 55 3.72 3.58 -11.47
CA SER A 55 5.11 3.67 -11.05
C SER A 55 5.54 5.13 -10.83
N GLU A 56 6.80 5.33 -10.47
CA GLU A 56 7.38 6.66 -10.35
C GLU A 56 7.09 7.51 -11.58
N LYS A 57 6.90 8.80 -11.33
CA LYS A 57 6.62 9.78 -12.39
C LYS A 57 7.80 9.83 -13.34
N ARG A 58 7.52 9.80 -14.64
CA ARG A 58 8.55 9.95 -15.66
C ARG A 58 8.18 10.97 -16.73
N HIS A 59 9.15 11.85 -17.02
CA HIS A 59 8.99 12.91 -18.01
C HIS A 59 8.98 12.39 -19.45
N ASP A 60 9.74 11.33 -19.75
CA ASP A 60 9.77 10.70 -21.08
C ASP A 60 8.42 10.06 -21.44
N LEU A 61 7.78 9.37 -20.49
CA LEU A 61 6.44 8.81 -20.66
C LEU A 61 5.39 9.90 -20.96
N THR A 62 5.39 10.97 -20.17
CA THR A 62 4.47 12.11 -20.35
C THR A 62 4.72 12.82 -21.69
N LYS A 63 5.98 12.92 -22.13
CA LYS A 63 6.34 13.48 -23.44
C LYS A 63 5.85 12.60 -24.60
N MET A 64 5.87 11.28 -24.43
CA MET A 64 5.42 10.32 -25.44
C MET A 64 3.90 10.29 -25.60
N ASN A 65 3.15 10.42 -24.49
CA ASN A 65 1.71 10.60 -24.47
C ASN A 65 1.30 11.66 -23.42
N PRO A 66 0.87 12.86 -23.84
CA PRO A 66 0.38 13.90 -22.92
C PRO A 66 -0.82 13.47 -22.08
N LYS A 67 -1.60 12.46 -22.52
CA LYS A 67 -2.68 11.83 -21.76
C LYS A 67 -2.13 10.76 -20.82
N THR A 68 -1.20 11.17 -19.94
CA THR A 68 -0.64 10.32 -18.89
C THR A 68 -1.06 10.87 -17.53
N LEU A 69 -1.69 10.02 -16.73
CA LEU A 69 -2.04 10.29 -15.34
C LEU A 69 -1.03 9.60 -14.42
N ASP A 70 -0.08 10.37 -13.92
CA ASP A 70 0.91 9.91 -12.93
C ASP A 70 0.24 9.74 -11.56
N THR A 71 -0.06 8.50 -11.21
CA THR A 71 -0.72 8.14 -9.95
C THR A 71 0.12 7.19 -9.11
N GLY A 72 1.41 7.06 -9.41
CA GLY A 72 2.28 6.05 -8.82
C GLY A 72 2.39 6.02 -7.31
N TRP A 73 2.72 4.84 -6.81
CA TRP A 73 3.12 4.60 -5.43
C TRP A 73 4.19 3.51 -5.37
N PRO A 74 4.94 3.43 -4.25
CA PRO A 74 6.04 2.48 -4.10
C PRO A 74 5.57 1.03 -4.27
N ASP A 75 6.45 0.20 -4.82
CA ASP A 75 6.17 -1.20 -5.06
C ASP A 75 5.92 -1.94 -3.74
N MET A 76 5.16 -3.03 -3.77
CA MET A 76 4.74 -3.80 -2.57
C MET A 76 3.91 -3.02 -1.53
N HIS A 77 3.62 -1.73 -1.74
CA HIS A 77 2.76 -0.95 -0.87
C HIS A 77 1.30 -1.00 -1.32
N ALA A 78 0.40 -0.87 -0.35
CA ALA A 78 -0.98 -0.47 -0.59
C ALA A 78 -1.03 1.05 -0.82
N PRO A 79 -1.75 1.53 -1.85
CA PRO A 79 -1.94 2.96 -2.08
C PRO A 79 -2.96 3.57 -1.11
N PRO A 80 -2.89 4.88 -0.86
CA PRO A 80 -3.98 5.61 -0.20
C PRO A 80 -5.35 5.37 -0.87
N LEU A 81 -6.41 5.28 -0.07
CA LEU A 81 -7.76 4.98 -0.56
C LEU A 81 -8.29 6.02 -1.56
N ASP A 82 -7.94 7.30 -1.35
CA ASP A 82 -8.34 8.40 -2.22
C ASP A 82 -7.68 8.33 -3.60
N LYS A 83 -6.45 7.81 -3.66
CA LYS A 83 -5.72 7.55 -4.90
C LYS A 83 -6.39 6.44 -5.71
N ILE A 84 -6.81 5.34 -5.07
CA ILE A 84 -7.59 4.28 -5.74
C ILE A 84 -8.87 4.86 -6.33
N CYS A 85 -9.64 5.62 -5.54
CA CYS A 85 -10.86 6.28 -6.00
C CYS A 85 -10.63 7.22 -7.19
N THR A 86 -9.51 7.95 -7.17
CA THR A 86 -9.14 8.88 -8.24
C THR A 86 -8.85 8.13 -9.54
N ILE A 87 -8.12 7.01 -9.47
CA ILE A 87 -7.84 6.16 -10.62
C ILE A 87 -9.14 5.56 -11.17
N CYS A 88 -9.99 4.96 -10.33
CA CYS A 88 -11.25 4.37 -10.78
C CYS A 88 -12.15 5.40 -11.49
N LYS A 89 -12.28 6.61 -10.93
CA LYS A 89 -13.04 7.71 -11.54
C LYS A 89 -12.45 8.16 -12.87
N ALA A 90 -11.13 8.27 -12.97
CA ALA A 90 -10.47 8.63 -14.21
C ALA A 90 -10.68 7.58 -15.30
N MET A 91 -10.59 6.29 -14.95
CA MET A 91 -10.85 5.17 -15.86
C MET A 91 -12.29 5.17 -16.36
N GLU A 92 -13.27 5.23 -15.46
CA GLU A 92 -14.70 5.25 -15.82
C GLU A 92 -15.03 6.46 -16.68
N SER A 93 -14.63 7.66 -16.27
CA SER A 93 -14.91 8.89 -17.01
C SER A 93 -14.28 8.87 -18.40
N TRP A 94 -13.08 8.32 -18.56
CA TRP A 94 -12.42 8.22 -19.86
C TRP A 94 -13.13 7.20 -20.77
N LEU A 95 -13.43 6.02 -20.24
CA LEU A 95 -14.08 4.94 -21.00
C LEU A 95 -15.52 5.30 -21.40
N ASN A 96 -16.25 6.06 -20.58
CA ASN A 96 -17.61 6.48 -20.91
C ASN A 96 -17.66 7.67 -21.88
N ALA A 97 -16.55 8.41 -22.06
CA ALA A 97 -16.54 9.59 -22.92
C ALA A 97 -16.57 9.26 -24.43
N ASP A 98 -16.00 8.13 -24.84
CA ASP A 98 -15.97 7.70 -26.25
C ASP A 98 -15.81 6.16 -26.31
N PRO A 99 -16.59 5.42 -27.13
CA PRO A 99 -16.45 3.96 -27.26
C PRO A 99 -15.08 3.50 -27.79
N LEU A 100 -14.33 4.34 -28.50
CA LEU A 100 -12.97 4.06 -28.98
C LEU A 100 -11.90 4.30 -27.92
N HIS A 101 -12.25 4.89 -26.78
CA HIS A 101 -11.28 5.15 -25.72
C HIS A 101 -10.79 3.87 -25.07
N VAL A 102 -9.47 3.81 -24.84
CA VAL A 102 -8.78 2.69 -24.16
C VAL A 102 -8.01 3.22 -22.97
N VAL A 103 -7.96 2.44 -21.89
CA VAL A 103 -7.11 2.69 -20.72
C VAL A 103 -5.92 1.74 -20.74
N VAL A 104 -4.72 2.29 -20.53
CA VAL A 104 -3.47 1.54 -20.39
C VAL A 104 -2.95 1.70 -18.97
N ILE A 105 -3.00 0.63 -18.19
CA ILE A 105 -2.47 0.57 -16.83
C ILE A 105 -0.99 0.17 -16.91
N HIS A 106 -0.11 1.12 -16.63
CA HIS A 106 1.33 0.94 -16.68
C HIS A 106 1.91 0.69 -15.29
N CYS A 107 2.76 -0.34 -15.16
CA CYS A 107 3.49 -0.62 -13.92
C CYS A 107 4.88 -1.22 -14.19
N ARG A 108 5.92 -0.58 -13.67
CA ARG A 108 7.28 -1.13 -13.55
C ARG A 108 7.54 -1.67 -12.15
N GLY A 109 7.94 -2.93 -12.03
CA GLY A 109 8.15 -3.66 -10.79
C GLY A 109 7.11 -4.78 -10.61
N GLY A 110 6.66 -5.00 -9.37
CA GLY A 110 5.62 -5.99 -9.08
C GLY A 110 4.25 -5.64 -9.66
N LYS A 111 3.53 -6.65 -10.18
CA LYS A 111 2.16 -6.51 -10.74
C LYS A 111 1.06 -6.31 -9.69
N GLY A 112 1.39 -6.37 -8.40
CA GLY A 112 0.42 -6.18 -7.32
C GLY A 112 -0.34 -4.85 -7.41
N ARG A 113 0.30 -3.78 -7.90
CA ARG A 113 -0.34 -2.48 -8.14
C ARG A 113 -1.43 -2.53 -9.21
N ILE A 114 -1.20 -3.27 -10.30
CA ILE A 114 -2.22 -3.53 -11.32
C ILE A 114 -3.39 -4.28 -10.68
N GLY A 115 -3.08 -5.29 -9.84
CA GLY A 115 -4.09 -6.04 -9.09
C GLY A 115 -4.98 -5.15 -8.22
N VAL A 116 -4.40 -4.18 -7.49
CA VAL A 116 -5.18 -3.19 -6.72
C VAL A 116 -6.15 -2.42 -7.60
N VAL A 117 -5.68 -1.88 -8.73
CA VAL A 117 -6.50 -1.06 -9.62
C VAL A 117 -7.62 -1.88 -10.27
N ILE A 118 -7.28 -3.04 -10.85
CA ILE A 118 -8.26 -3.90 -11.54
C ILE A 118 -9.32 -4.41 -10.56
N SER A 119 -8.91 -4.94 -9.40
CA SER A 119 -9.87 -5.45 -8.41
C SER A 119 -10.78 -4.34 -7.89
N SER A 120 -10.21 -3.16 -7.59
CA SER A 120 -11.00 -2.00 -7.15
C SER A 120 -11.96 -1.53 -8.24
N PHE A 121 -11.55 -1.52 -9.51
CA PHE A 121 -12.37 -1.07 -10.62
C PHE A 121 -13.52 -2.03 -10.94
N VAL A 122 -13.33 -3.35 -10.75
CA VAL A 122 -14.43 -4.32 -10.80
C VAL A 122 -15.52 -3.98 -9.78
N HIS A 123 -15.13 -3.71 -8.53
CA HIS A 123 -16.09 -3.32 -7.49
C HIS A 123 -16.71 -1.94 -7.74
N PHE A 124 -15.93 -1.00 -8.27
CA PHE A 124 -16.38 0.34 -8.58
C PHE A 124 -17.48 0.34 -9.65
N THR A 125 -17.28 -0.40 -10.74
CA THR A 125 -18.24 -0.51 -11.86
C THR A 125 -19.48 -1.33 -11.52
N ASP A 126 -19.39 -2.23 -10.53
CA ASP A 126 -20.56 -2.96 -10.02
C ASP A 126 -21.54 -2.04 -9.29
N VAL A 127 -21.00 -1.09 -8.52
CA VAL A 127 -21.80 -0.09 -7.79
C VAL A 127 -22.34 1.00 -8.71
N SER A 128 -21.62 1.39 -9.76
CA SER A 128 -22.09 2.40 -10.71
C SER A 128 -23.16 1.90 -11.73
N ALA A 129 -23.69 0.69 -11.52
CA ALA A 129 -24.86 0.12 -12.22
C ALA A 129 -24.77 0.05 -13.76
N SER A 130 -23.56 -0.06 -14.31
CA SER A 130 -23.36 -0.24 -15.76
C SER A 130 -23.61 -1.71 -16.16
N ALA A 131 -24.87 -2.05 -16.46
CA ALA A 131 -25.27 -3.41 -16.84
C ALA A 131 -24.55 -3.90 -18.11
N ASP A 132 -24.23 -2.98 -19.04
CA ASP A 132 -23.54 -3.25 -20.31
C ASP A 132 -22.06 -3.66 -20.13
N GLN A 133 -21.52 -3.59 -18.91
CA GLN A 133 -20.13 -3.95 -18.60
C GLN A 133 -19.98 -5.36 -17.97
N ALA A 134 -20.99 -6.24 -18.06
CA ALA A 134 -20.94 -7.56 -17.43
C ALA A 134 -19.78 -8.43 -17.96
N LEU A 135 -19.54 -8.44 -19.28
CA LEU A 135 -18.43 -9.18 -19.90
C LEU A 135 -17.08 -8.61 -19.48
N ASP A 136 -16.95 -7.28 -19.45
CA ASP A 136 -15.75 -6.61 -18.97
C ASP A 136 -15.46 -6.94 -17.51
N ARG A 137 -16.49 -6.92 -16.65
CA ARG A 137 -16.37 -7.33 -15.24
C ARG A 137 -15.91 -8.77 -15.09
N PHE A 138 -16.45 -9.69 -15.90
CA PHE A 138 -15.99 -11.08 -15.91
C PHE A 138 -14.53 -11.20 -16.34
N ALA A 139 -14.13 -10.55 -17.43
CA ALA A 139 -12.76 -10.60 -17.94
C ALA A 139 -11.75 -9.98 -16.97
N MET A 140 -12.10 -8.85 -16.35
CA MET A 140 -11.30 -8.22 -15.30
C MET A 140 -11.16 -9.11 -14.07
N ARG A 141 -12.23 -9.76 -13.63
CA ARG A 141 -12.21 -10.68 -12.48
C ARG A 141 -11.37 -11.93 -12.77
N LYS A 142 -11.50 -12.49 -13.98
CA LYS A 142 -10.67 -13.60 -14.44
C LYS A 142 -9.20 -13.22 -14.50
N TYR A 143 -8.86 -12.05 -15.05
CA TYR A 143 -7.49 -11.56 -15.05
C TYR A 143 -6.96 -11.37 -13.62
N TYR A 144 -7.79 -10.81 -12.73
CA TYR A 144 -7.44 -10.68 -11.32
C TYR A 144 -7.06 -12.03 -10.70
N ASP A 145 -7.95 -13.02 -10.81
CA ASP A 145 -7.77 -14.35 -10.22
C ASP A 145 -6.57 -15.09 -10.82
N ASP A 146 -6.44 -15.08 -12.16
CA ASP A 146 -5.44 -15.88 -12.88
C ASP A 146 -4.03 -15.26 -12.86
N LYS A 147 -3.90 -13.92 -12.82
CA LYS A 147 -2.63 -13.24 -13.13
C LYS A 147 -2.05 -12.41 -11.99
N VAL A 148 -2.87 -11.81 -11.12
CA VAL A 148 -2.39 -10.79 -10.17
C VAL A 148 -2.76 -11.04 -8.71
N SER A 149 -3.81 -11.80 -8.42
CA SER A 149 -4.27 -12.08 -7.05
C SER A 149 -3.20 -12.76 -6.18
N ALA A 150 -2.45 -13.71 -6.75
CA ALA A 150 -1.34 -14.38 -6.04
C ALA A 150 -0.10 -13.49 -5.84
N LEU A 151 0.02 -12.42 -6.64
CA LEU A 151 1.16 -11.48 -6.62
C LEU A 151 0.94 -10.30 -5.66
N MET A 152 -0.29 -10.09 -5.22
CA MET A 152 -0.64 -9.00 -4.30
C MET A 152 -0.22 -9.30 -2.87
N THR A 153 0.19 -8.25 -2.16
CA THR A 153 0.44 -8.34 -0.72
C THR A 153 -0.87 -8.39 0.09
N PRO A 154 -0.86 -9.00 1.28
CA PRO A 154 -1.97 -8.89 2.24
C PRO A 154 -2.46 -7.45 2.43
N SER A 155 -1.58 -6.46 2.59
CA SER A 155 -1.99 -5.05 2.71
C SER A 155 -2.68 -4.53 1.45
N GLN A 156 -2.21 -4.88 0.25
CA GLN A 156 -2.89 -4.50 -0.99
C GLN A 156 -4.29 -5.08 -1.07
N LYS A 157 -4.47 -6.36 -0.71
CA LYS A 157 -5.78 -7.01 -0.65
C LYS A 157 -6.68 -6.36 0.41
N ARG A 158 -6.13 -6.03 1.57
CA ARG A 158 -6.83 -5.32 2.65
C ARG A 158 -7.38 -3.98 2.17
N TYR A 159 -6.61 -3.20 1.43
CA TYR A 159 -7.06 -1.90 0.92
C TYR A 159 -8.15 -2.01 -0.13
N VAL A 160 -8.08 -3.02 -1.01
CA VAL A 160 -9.17 -3.33 -1.93
C VAL A 160 -10.43 -3.72 -1.16
N TRP A 161 -10.30 -4.57 -0.13
CA TRP A 161 -11.42 -4.98 0.72
C TRP A 161 -12.03 -3.79 1.49
N ILE A 162 -11.19 -2.90 2.03
CA ILE A 162 -11.63 -1.66 2.71
C ILE A 162 -12.45 -0.82 1.73
N LEU A 163 -11.91 -0.55 0.54
CA LEU A 163 -12.61 0.25 -0.46
C LEU A 163 -13.95 -0.39 -0.86
N ASN A 164 -13.96 -1.69 -1.17
CA ASN A 164 -15.18 -2.41 -1.54
C ASN A 164 -16.22 -2.36 -0.41
N SER A 165 -15.80 -2.51 0.85
CA SER A 165 -16.69 -2.44 2.01
C SER A 165 -17.27 -1.03 2.21
N LEU A 166 -16.49 0.02 1.91
CA LEU A 166 -16.97 1.40 1.91
C LEU A 166 -17.95 1.68 0.75
N LEU A 167 -17.67 1.16 -0.45
CA LEU A 167 -18.51 1.35 -1.65
C LEU A 167 -19.86 0.62 -1.51
N SER A 168 -19.84 -0.62 -1.04
CA SER A 168 -21.06 -1.42 -0.77
C SER A 168 -21.84 -0.94 0.46
N GLY A 169 -21.25 -0.08 1.29
CA GLY A 169 -21.86 0.42 2.52
C GLY A 169 -21.89 -0.59 3.67
N SER A 170 -21.22 -1.74 3.54
CA SER A 170 -21.05 -2.73 4.62
C SER A 170 -20.11 -2.24 5.72
N MET A 171 -19.27 -1.25 5.42
CA MET A 171 -18.42 -0.55 6.38
C MET A 171 -18.64 0.96 6.34
N LYS A 172 -18.57 1.60 7.50
CA LYS A 172 -18.53 3.06 7.64
C LYS A 172 -17.13 3.50 8.05
N ILE A 173 -16.75 4.69 7.59
CA ILE A 173 -15.49 5.29 8.02
C ILE A 173 -15.57 5.58 9.52
N ASN A 174 -14.60 5.07 10.27
CA ASN A 174 -14.36 5.47 11.64
C ASN A 174 -13.79 6.90 11.66
N ALA A 175 -14.51 7.82 12.30
CA ALA A 175 -14.11 9.21 12.47
C ALA A 175 -13.58 9.52 13.87
N SER A 176 -13.63 8.56 14.81
CA SER A 176 -13.09 8.72 16.16
C SER A 176 -11.57 8.88 16.10
N PRO A 177 -10.98 9.70 16.98
CA PRO A 177 -9.54 9.70 17.20
C PRO A 177 -9.06 8.31 17.63
N LEU A 178 -7.92 7.86 17.10
CA LEU A 178 -7.31 6.58 17.48
C LEU A 178 -5.93 6.86 18.07
N PHE A 179 -5.84 6.84 19.40
CA PHE A 179 -4.58 6.87 20.11
C PHE A 179 -4.08 5.44 20.29
N LEU A 180 -2.96 5.09 19.65
CA LEU A 180 -2.31 3.80 19.81
C LEU A 180 -1.60 3.79 21.18
N HIS A 181 -1.97 2.82 22.01
CA HIS A 181 -1.40 2.60 23.34
C HIS A 181 -0.37 1.49 23.32
N CYS A 182 -0.66 0.37 22.64
CA CYS A 182 0.21 -0.80 22.66
C CYS A 182 0.33 -1.46 21.28
N VAL A 183 1.53 -1.95 20.98
CA VAL A 183 1.78 -2.94 19.92
C VAL A 183 2.26 -4.22 20.58
N ILE A 184 1.50 -5.29 20.43
CA ILE A 184 1.78 -6.59 21.04
C ILE A 184 2.14 -7.56 19.94
N LEU A 185 3.35 -8.10 20.00
CA LEU A 185 3.80 -9.16 19.10
C LEU A 185 3.68 -10.50 19.82
N HIS A 186 2.95 -11.43 19.21
CA HIS A 186 2.83 -12.81 19.66
C HIS A 186 3.68 -13.75 18.79
N GLY A 187 4.21 -14.81 19.39
CA GLY A 187 5.02 -15.81 18.69
C GLY A 187 6.34 -15.22 18.21
N ILE A 188 7.21 -14.84 19.14
CA ILE A 188 8.47 -14.14 18.84
C ILE A 188 9.32 -15.00 17.91
N PRO A 189 9.69 -14.48 16.73
CA PRO A 189 10.39 -15.29 15.74
C PRO A 189 11.84 -15.54 16.13
N ASN A 190 12.33 -16.71 15.73
CA ASN A 190 13.68 -17.18 16.06
C ASN A 190 14.66 -16.87 14.93
N PHE A 191 15.18 -15.64 14.89
CA PHE A 191 16.16 -15.22 13.87
C PHE A 191 17.61 -15.48 14.29
N ASP A 192 17.96 -15.25 15.55
CA ASP A 192 19.25 -15.59 16.14
C ASP A 192 19.16 -15.82 17.67
N ALA A 193 20.29 -16.18 18.28
CA ALA A 193 20.36 -16.47 19.72
C ALA A 193 20.36 -15.21 20.61
N THR A 194 20.58 -14.03 20.03
CA THR A 194 20.68 -12.76 20.77
C THR A 194 19.34 -12.02 20.82
N GLY A 195 18.43 -12.29 19.88
CA GLY A 195 17.01 -11.94 19.99
C GLY A 195 16.72 -10.44 19.84
N VAL A 196 17.61 -9.68 19.18
CA VAL A 196 17.41 -8.25 18.95
C VAL A 196 16.36 -8.04 17.86
N LEU A 197 15.21 -7.52 18.27
CA LEU A 197 14.03 -7.30 17.43
C LEU A 197 13.73 -5.81 17.40
N SER A 198 13.60 -5.21 16.23
CA SER A 198 13.26 -3.78 16.09
C SER A 198 11.91 -3.59 15.42
N VAL A 199 11.06 -2.76 15.99
CA VAL A 199 9.72 -2.47 15.47
C VAL A 199 9.60 -0.98 15.17
N ASN A 200 9.32 -0.67 13.91
CA ASN A 200 9.12 0.68 13.41
C ASN A 200 7.65 0.91 13.08
N ILE A 201 7.10 2.01 13.61
CA ILE A 201 5.75 2.47 13.27
C ILE A 201 5.88 3.72 12.41
N CYS A 202 5.57 3.57 11.13
CA CYS A 202 5.63 4.63 10.15
C CYS A 202 4.21 5.10 9.82
N ASP A 203 4.00 6.41 9.83
CA ASP A 203 2.78 6.99 9.28
C ASP A 203 3.04 7.43 7.83
N CYS A 204 2.16 7.03 6.91
CA CYS A 204 2.21 7.43 5.52
C CYS A 204 1.22 8.58 5.27
N PHE A 205 1.50 9.77 5.82
CA PHE A 205 0.74 10.96 5.48
C PHE A 205 1.15 11.52 4.11
N GLN A 206 0.24 11.45 3.14
CA GLN A 206 0.27 12.19 1.85
C GLN A 206 1.60 12.17 1.06
N THR A 207 1.60 11.44 -0.06
CA THR A 207 2.39 11.50 -1.33
C THR A 207 3.83 12.05 -1.41
N HIS A 208 4.41 12.70 -0.42
CA HIS A 208 5.79 13.21 -0.41
C HIS A 208 6.46 13.14 0.97
N PHE A 209 5.72 12.99 2.07
CA PHE A 209 6.29 12.92 3.42
C PHE A 209 5.88 11.64 4.14
N LYS A 210 6.65 10.57 3.95
CA LYS A 210 6.58 9.43 4.87
C LYS A 210 7.26 9.87 6.16
N SER A 211 6.48 10.10 7.21
CA SER A 211 7.02 10.48 8.51
C SER A 211 7.09 9.22 9.37
N LEU A 212 8.30 8.89 9.82
CA LEU A 212 8.43 7.91 10.90
C LEU A 212 7.81 8.55 12.15
N LEU A 213 6.69 8.00 12.59
CA LEU A 213 6.02 8.49 13.77
C LEU A 213 6.74 8.02 15.03
N CYS A 214 7.11 6.73 15.09
CA CYS A 214 7.86 6.17 16.19
C CYS A 214 8.74 4.98 15.77
N CYS A 215 9.82 4.74 16.52
CA CYS A 215 10.76 3.65 16.32
C CYS A 215 11.10 3.04 17.69
N PHE A 216 11.06 1.72 17.79
CA PHE A 216 11.26 0.99 19.04
C PHE A 216 12.18 -0.21 18.80
N CYS A 217 13.02 -0.49 19.79
CA CYS A 217 13.93 -1.63 19.74
C CYS A 217 13.82 -2.49 20.97
N PHE A 218 13.64 -3.78 20.76
CA PHE A 218 13.93 -4.79 21.76
C PHE A 218 15.39 -5.21 21.62
N SER A 219 16.19 -4.87 22.63
CA SER A 219 17.63 -5.14 22.64
C SER A 219 17.98 -6.44 23.36
N HIS A 220 17.00 -7.06 24.03
CA HIS A 220 17.14 -8.33 24.72
C HIS A 220 15.74 -8.91 24.95
N ILE A 221 15.43 -10.07 24.37
CA ILE A 221 14.21 -10.83 24.65
C ILE A 221 14.65 -12.13 25.33
N GLY A 222 14.45 -12.22 26.64
CA GLY A 222 14.84 -13.40 27.39
C GLY A 222 14.10 -14.67 26.93
N PRO A 223 14.67 -15.87 27.18
CA PRO A 223 14.13 -17.13 26.68
C PRO A 223 12.74 -17.47 27.22
N GLY A 224 12.31 -16.84 28.32
CA GLY A 224 10.97 -16.98 28.90
C GLY A 224 9.88 -16.18 28.19
N HIS A 225 10.23 -15.28 27.26
CA HIS A 225 9.30 -14.35 26.61
C HIS A 225 9.08 -14.67 25.12
N ARG A 226 8.95 -15.97 24.79
CA ARG A 226 8.69 -16.42 23.40
C ARG A 226 7.22 -16.31 22.99
N ASP A 227 6.31 -16.25 23.95
CA ASP A 227 4.87 -16.22 23.67
C ASP A 227 4.41 -14.83 23.20
N ARG A 228 4.86 -13.77 23.88
CA ARG A 228 4.52 -12.38 23.52
C ARG A 228 5.50 -11.34 24.09
N VAL A 229 5.63 -10.22 23.39
CA VAL A 229 6.24 -8.96 23.86
C VAL A 229 5.32 -7.78 23.54
N CYS A 230 5.34 -6.75 24.37
CA CYS A 230 4.51 -5.56 24.24
C CYS A 230 5.36 -4.29 24.17
N ILE A 231 5.01 -3.39 23.26
CA ILE A 231 5.55 -2.03 23.18
C ILE A 231 4.45 -1.10 23.67
N THR A 232 4.65 -0.43 24.80
CA THR A 232 3.69 0.52 25.36
C THR A 232 4.12 1.95 25.02
N LEU A 233 3.20 2.73 24.49
CA LEU A 233 3.44 4.10 24.03
C LEU A 233 3.02 5.07 25.13
N GLU A 234 4.01 5.75 25.72
CA GLU A 234 3.78 6.78 26.73
C GLU A 234 4.46 8.09 26.29
N PRO A 235 3.68 9.12 25.88
CA PRO A 235 2.23 9.14 25.75
C PRO A 235 1.72 8.28 24.56
N ALA A 236 0.44 7.91 24.61
CA ALA A 236 -0.20 7.20 23.51
C ALA A 236 -0.24 8.06 22.24
N GLN A 237 -0.07 7.42 21.08
CA GLN A 237 0.22 8.14 19.85
C GLN A 237 -1.01 8.23 18.95
N LEU A 238 -1.44 9.46 18.65
CA LEU A 238 -2.55 9.71 17.74
C LEU A 238 -2.18 9.25 16.32
N LEU A 239 -2.93 8.28 15.79
CA LEU A 239 -2.80 7.82 14.41
C LEU A 239 -3.94 8.35 13.55
N LYS A 240 -3.64 8.68 12.29
CA LYS A 240 -4.65 9.10 11.32
C LYS A 240 -4.27 8.71 9.90
N GLY A 241 -5.25 8.36 9.08
CA GLY A 241 -5.01 7.95 7.70
C GLY A 241 -4.37 6.56 7.58
N ASP A 242 -3.39 6.46 6.67
CA ASP A 242 -2.69 5.24 6.25
C ASP A 242 -1.47 4.96 7.13
N ILE A 243 -1.54 3.88 7.91
CA ILE A 243 -0.48 3.49 8.85
C ILE A 243 0.25 2.26 8.32
N MET A 244 1.57 2.24 8.51
CA MET A 244 2.41 1.08 8.24
C MET A 244 3.21 0.68 9.47
N ILE A 245 3.15 -0.60 9.81
CA ILE A 245 4.01 -1.16 10.85
C ILE A 245 4.99 -2.11 10.17
N LYS A 246 6.27 -1.92 10.46
CA LYS A 246 7.35 -2.76 9.98
C LYS A 246 8.14 -3.29 11.16
N CYS A 247 8.47 -4.56 11.11
CA CYS A 247 9.33 -5.20 12.09
C CYS A 247 10.54 -5.78 11.40
N TYR A 248 11.68 -5.61 12.03
CA TYR A 248 12.99 -5.99 11.55
C TYR A 248 13.73 -6.80 12.60
N HIS A 249 14.49 -7.78 12.15
CA HIS A 249 15.56 -8.35 12.93
C HIS A 249 16.86 -7.61 12.58
N LYS A 250 17.63 -7.20 13.60
CA LYS A 250 18.95 -6.61 13.40
C LYS A 250 19.98 -7.67 13.75
N GLY A 251 20.74 -8.13 12.76
CA GLY A 251 21.78 -9.13 12.97
C GLY A 251 23.01 -8.52 13.64
N ASP A 252 23.47 -9.12 14.74
CA ASP A 252 24.63 -8.61 15.50
C ASP A 252 25.95 -8.66 14.70
N VAL A 253 26.09 -9.63 13.80
CA VAL A 253 27.36 -9.89 13.10
C VAL A 253 27.49 -9.09 11.81
N THR A 254 26.42 -8.97 11.03
CA THR A 254 26.49 -8.39 9.68
C THR A 254 26.15 -6.90 9.65
N SER A 255 25.63 -6.33 10.75
CA SER A 255 25.05 -4.97 10.75
C SER A 255 23.97 -4.76 9.68
N ASP A 256 23.34 -5.85 9.22
CA ASP A 256 22.21 -5.82 8.31
C ASP A 256 20.89 -5.92 9.08
N ARG A 257 19.82 -5.43 8.45
CA ARG A 257 18.45 -5.58 8.93
C ARG A 257 17.66 -6.49 8.00
N GLU A 258 16.99 -7.48 8.57
CA GLU A 258 16.09 -8.36 7.85
C GLU A 258 14.64 -8.01 8.20
N VAL A 259 13.77 -7.83 7.20
CA VAL A 259 12.34 -7.60 7.44
C VAL A 259 11.73 -8.90 7.96
N ILE A 260 11.09 -8.85 9.11
CA ILE A 260 10.31 -9.96 9.66
C ILE A 260 8.89 -9.89 9.12
N PHE A 261 8.26 -8.74 9.34
CA PHE A 261 6.92 -8.50 8.85
C PHE A 261 6.71 -7.05 8.47
N ARG A 262 5.74 -6.86 7.59
CA ARG A 262 5.19 -5.56 7.26
C ARG A 262 3.69 -5.67 7.11
N LEU A 263 2.98 -4.63 7.54
CA LEU A 263 1.54 -4.51 7.35
C LEU A 263 1.16 -3.04 7.19
N GLN A 264 0.08 -2.79 6.45
CA GLN A 264 -0.56 -1.48 6.35
C GLN A 264 -2.05 -1.57 6.67
N PHE A 265 -2.58 -0.54 7.31
CA PHE A 265 -4.01 -0.40 7.53
C PHE A 265 -4.41 1.07 7.50
N HIS A 266 -5.70 1.34 7.28
CA HIS A 266 -6.24 2.68 7.34
C HIS A 266 -7.04 2.85 8.63
N THR A 267 -6.74 3.87 9.43
CA THR A 267 -7.42 4.19 10.71
C THR A 267 -8.94 4.29 10.56
N GLY A 268 -9.42 4.86 9.47
CA GLY A 268 -10.86 4.93 9.17
C GLY A 268 -11.54 3.57 8.90
N ALA A 269 -10.80 2.47 8.79
CA ALA A 269 -11.36 1.12 8.68
C ALA A 269 -11.35 0.35 10.01
N VAL A 270 -10.74 0.90 11.06
CA VAL A 270 -10.65 0.26 12.37
C VAL A 270 -12.03 0.29 13.04
N GLN A 271 -12.56 -0.88 13.40
CA GLN A 271 -13.82 -1.02 14.11
C GLN A 271 -13.54 -1.48 15.55
N GLY A 272 -13.90 -0.65 16.53
CA GLY A 272 -13.55 -0.88 17.94
C GLY A 272 -12.14 -0.39 18.28
N TYR A 273 -11.58 -0.93 19.37
CA TYR A 273 -10.32 -0.46 19.97
C TYR A 273 -9.18 -1.48 19.93
N ASN A 274 -9.42 -2.69 19.44
CA ASN A 274 -8.39 -3.72 19.28
C ASN A 274 -8.36 -4.15 17.82
N LEU A 275 -7.19 -4.08 17.20
CA LEU A 275 -6.97 -4.55 15.83
C LEU A 275 -5.94 -5.67 15.85
N MET A 276 -6.29 -6.80 15.26
CA MET A 276 -5.45 -8.00 15.25
C MET A 276 -5.10 -8.36 13.81
N PHE A 277 -3.81 -8.62 13.56
CA PHE A 277 -3.29 -9.12 12.30
C PHE A 277 -2.66 -10.48 12.53
N GLU A 278 -3.24 -11.51 11.93
CA GLU A 278 -2.69 -12.86 11.97
C GLU A 278 -1.46 -12.97 11.05
N LYS A 279 -0.74 -14.09 11.08
CA LYS A 279 0.45 -14.31 10.25
C LYS A 279 0.14 -14.07 8.76
N GLU A 280 -1.02 -14.49 8.27
CA GLU A 280 -1.45 -14.37 6.88
C GLU A 280 -1.67 -12.91 6.44
N ASP A 281 -1.97 -12.03 7.40
CA ASP A 281 -2.22 -10.60 7.20
C ASP A 281 -0.95 -9.77 7.00
N MET A 282 0.22 -10.38 7.20
CA MET A 282 1.50 -9.70 7.26
C MET A 282 2.42 -10.13 6.12
N GLU A 283 2.90 -9.16 5.35
CA GLU A 283 3.92 -9.40 4.34
C GLU A 283 5.19 -9.97 4.97
N THR A 284 5.88 -10.84 4.22
CA THR A 284 7.10 -11.57 4.65
C THR A 284 6.80 -12.66 5.67
N ALA A 285 6.17 -12.32 6.80
CA ALA A 285 5.80 -13.30 7.83
C ALA A 285 4.89 -14.41 7.32
N ASN A 286 3.93 -14.11 6.43
CA ASN A 286 3.05 -15.11 5.83
C ASN A 286 3.75 -16.19 4.99
N LYS A 287 5.04 -16.01 4.68
CA LYS A 287 5.87 -16.94 3.91
C LYS A 287 7.07 -17.44 4.70
N ASP A 288 7.31 -16.88 5.89
CA ASP A 288 8.50 -17.16 6.70
C ASP A 288 8.18 -18.21 7.77
N PRO A 289 8.80 -19.40 7.72
CA PRO A 289 8.61 -20.43 8.74
C PRO A 289 9.22 -20.06 10.10
N ARG A 290 10.11 -19.06 10.18
CA ARG A 290 10.68 -18.57 11.45
C ARG A 290 9.67 -17.80 12.29
N PHE A 291 8.63 -17.26 11.67
CA PHE A 291 7.50 -16.65 12.36
C PHE A 291 6.48 -17.74 12.71
N ALA A 292 6.12 -17.88 13.99
CA ALA A 292 5.26 -18.97 14.43
C ALA A 292 3.88 -18.94 13.75
N ASP A 293 3.24 -20.10 13.55
CA ASP A 293 1.94 -20.17 12.87
C ASP A 293 0.80 -19.49 13.65
N TYR A 294 0.92 -19.41 14.98
CA TYR A 294 0.03 -18.62 15.83
C TYR A 294 0.51 -17.17 16.03
N GLY A 295 1.59 -16.79 15.36
CA GLY A 295 2.20 -15.47 15.46
C GLY A 295 1.28 -14.40 14.91
N LYS A 296 1.14 -13.30 15.65
CA LYS A 296 0.20 -12.23 15.33
C LYS A 296 0.61 -10.90 15.94
N VAL A 297 0.07 -9.82 15.41
CA VAL A 297 0.27 -8.46 15.92
C VAL A 297 -1.06 -7.90 16.37
N GLU A 298 -1.15 -7.50 17.64
CA GLU A 298 -2.30 -6.83 18.22
C GLU A 298 -1.96 -5.35 18.47
N LEU A 299 -2.86 -4.46 18.03
CA LEU A 299 -2.80 -3.03 18.25
C LEU A 299 -3.95 -2.62 19.16
N VAL A 300 -3.62 -1.91 20.24
CA VAL A 300 -4.59 -1.43 21.23
C VAL A 300 -4.75 0.07 21.12
N PHE A 301 -5.99 0.53 20.98
CA PHE A 301 -6.37 1.92 20.79
C PHE A 301 -7.30 2.42 21.89
N SER A 302 -7.49 3.74 21.93
CA SER A 302 -8.64 4.38 22.58
C SER A 302 -8.91 5.76 21.94
N GLU A 303 -9.98 6.44 22.36
CA GLU A 303 -10.34 7.78 21.85
C GLU A 303 -9.50 8.91 22.44
N GLY A 304 -8.71 8.62 23.47
CA GLY A 304 -7.92 9.61 24.20
C GLY A 304 -6.50 9.13 24.52
N PRO A 305 -5.59 10.06 24.86
CA PRO A 305 -4.22 9.73 25.20
C PRO A 305 -4.09 9.18 26.64
N GLU A 306 -5.15 9.20 27.44
CA GLU A 306 -5.11 8.79 28.84
C GLU A 306 -4.78 7.31 28.98
N ARG A 307 -3.96 6.96 29.98
CA ARG A 307 -3.57 5.58 30.26
C ARG A 307 -4.82 4.70 30.43
N ILE A 308 -4.90 3.62 29.65
CA ILE A 308 -6.04 2.70 29.71
C ILE A 308 -6.06 2.00 31.09
N PRO A 309 -7.24 1.83 31.72
CA PRO A 309 -7.38 0.99 32.92
C PRO A 309 -6.80 -0.41 32.71
N ASP A 310 -6.15 -0.97 33.73
CA ASP A 310 -5.48 -2.28 33.68
C ASP A 310 -4.29 -2.39 32.70
N ALA A 311 -3.65 -1.27 32.36
CA ALA A 311 -2.45 -1.25 31.51
C ALA A 311 -1.28 -2.10 32.05
N ASP A 312 -1.30 -2.48 33.33
CA ASP A 312 -0.31 -3.38 33.94
C ASP A 312 -0.28 -4.77 33.26
N ARG A 313 -1.38 -5.19 32.59
CA ARG A 313 -1.43 -6.45 31.82
C ARG A 313 -0.50 -6.48 30.60
N TRP A 314 -0.01 -5.32 30.18
CA TRP A 314 0.84 -5.11 29.01
C TRP A 314 2.31 -4.84 29.38
N GLN A 315 2.69 -5.01 30.65
CA GLN A 315 4.08 -4.94 31.05
C GLN A 315 4.83 -6.21 30.61
N ASN A 316 6.04 -6.00 30.08
CA ASN A 316 6.95 -7.12 29.81
C ASN A 316 7.61 -7.60 31.10
N GLY A 317 8.19 -8.80 31.06
CA GLY A 317 9.08 -9.28 32.12
C GLY A 317 10.36 -8.44 32.23
N ALA A 318 11.06 -8.58 33.36
CA ALA A 318 12.26 -7.79 33.69
C ALA A 318 13.45 -8.04 32.74
N ASP A 319 13.41 -9.11 31.96
CA ASP A 319 14.41 -9.55 30.98
C ASP A 319 14.12 -9.08 29.54
N VAL A 320 13.04 -8.29 29.34
CA VAL A 320 12.73 -7.63 28.08
C VAL A 320 13.03 -6.14 28.19
N ILE A 321 13.99 -5.66 27.39
CA ILE A 321 14.38 -4.25 27.36
C ILE A 321 13.85 -3.61 26.09
N VAL A 322 13.07 -2.53 26.25
CA VAL A 322 12.54 -1.72 25.14
C VAL A 322 13.22 -0.36 25.13
N ASP A 323 13.94 -0.05 24.06
CA ASP A 323 14.48 1.28 23.78
C ASP A 323 13.50 2.07 22.90
N TYR A 324 12.97 3.15 23.47
CA TYR A 324 12.01 4.06 22.84
C TYR A 324 12.67 5.23 22.10
N ASN A 325 13.98 5.44 22.27
CA ASN A 325 14.72 6.61 21.76
C ASN A 325 15.98 6.21 21.00
N THR A 326 15.96 5.07 20.31
CA THR A 326 17.11 4.63 19.53
C THR A 326 17.49 5.67 18.46
N ALA A 327 18.78 6.02 18.46
CA ALA A 327 19.40 6.87 17.44
C ALA A 327 20.06 6.05 16.32
N ASP A 328 19.91 4.73 16.34
CA ASP A 328 20.57 3.82 15.39
C ASP A 328 20.10 4.10 13.94
N PRO A 329 21.02 4.50 13.03
CA PRO A 329 20.67 4.79 11.64
C PRO A 329 20.06 3.62 10.88
N LEU A 330 20.42 2.36 11.19
CA LEU A 330 19.87 1.17 10.54
C LEU A 330 18.39 0.98 10.88
N ILE A 331 18.05 1.32 12.12
CA ILE A 331 16.70 1.17 12.65
C ILE A 331 15.85 2.35 12.17
N ARG A 332 16.43 3.55 12.19
CA ARG A 332 15.81 4.77 11.66
C ARG A 332 15.90 4.89 10.13
N TRP A 333 16.36 3.88 9.40
CA TRP A 333 16.54 3.96 7.95
C TRP A 333 15.24 4.22 7.19
N ASP A 334 14.11 3.72 7.70
CA ASP A 334 12.79 4.06 7.15
C ASP A 334 12.31 5.47 7.54
N SER A 335 13.13 6.26 8.22
CA SER A 335 12.81 7.63 8.60
C SER A 335 13.66 8.62 7.82
N TYR A 336 13.01 9.73 7.44
CA TYR A 336 13.59 10.97 6.94
C TYR A 336 13.96 11.15 5.47
N GLN A 337 14.25 10.16 4.63
CA GLN A 337 14.43 10.42 3.18
C GLN A 337 14.45 9.15 2.29
N ASN A 338 14.70 7.97 2.86
CA ASN A 338 15.14 6.81 2.06
C ASN A 338 14.06 5.80 1.65
N ILE A 339 12.76 6.08 1.80
CA ILE A 339 11.74 5.06 1.44
C ILE A 339 11.55 4.96 -0.08
N CYS A 340 12.06 5.91 -0.86
CA CYS A 340 12.28 5.72 -2.29
C CYS A 340 13.68 5.16 -2.60
N ASP A 341 14.70 5.52 -1.79
CA ASP A 341 16.11 5.18 -2.07
C ASP A 341 16.53 3.77 -1.65
N GLY A 342 15.85 3.14 -0.69
CA GLY A 342 16.18 1.78 -0.23
C GLY A 342 15.96 0.70 -1.30
N GLU A 343 15.17 0.98 -2.34
CA GLU A 343 15.07 0.12 -3.53
C GLU A 343 15.97 0.60 -4.68
N ALA A 344 16.41 1.87 -4.64
CA ALA A 344 17.36 2.45 -5.59
C ALA A 344 18.83 2.18 -5.23
N LEU A 345 19.16 1.70 -4.03
CA LEU A 345 20.56 1.35 -3.68
C LEU A 345 21.09 0.09 -4.38
N LEU A 346 20.26 -0.59 -5.18
CA LEU A 346 20.73 -1.54 -6.20
C LEU A 346 21.06 -0.86 -7.56
N THR A 347 20.73 0.42 -7.73
CA THR A 347 20.95 1.22 -8.95
C THR A 347 21.12 2.70 -8.58
N GLY A 348 22.34 3.09 -8.21
CA GLY A 348 22.65 4.41 -7.67
C GLY A 348 22.20 5.57 -8.56
N VAL A 349 21.27 6.39 -8.06
CA VAL A 349 20.96 7.72 -8.58
C VAL A 349 20.57 8.63 -7.41
N ILE A 350 21.25 9.76 -7.28
CA ILE A 350 21.01 10.82 -6.27
C ILE A 350 19.95 11.78 -6.82
N THR A 351 18.95 12.18 -6.04
CA THR A 351 18.05 13.30 -6.41
C THR A 351 18.00 14.39 -5.33
N HIS A 352 18.02 15.65 -5.79
CA HIS A 352 18.01 16.89 -5.00
C HIS A 352 16.59 17.42 -4.75
N GLU A 353 16.37 17.97 -3.55
CA GLU A 353 15.13 18.59 -3.04
C GLU A 353 14.71 19.89 -3.76
N TRP A 354 13.39 20.08 -3.91
CA TRP A 354 12.76 21.41 -4.13
C TRP A 354 11.43 21.53 -3.37
N ASP A 355 11.30 22.62 -2.62
CA ASP A 355 10.12 23.10 -1.87
C ASP A 355 8.93 23.46 -2.78
N LEU A 356 7.71 23.09 -2.39
CA LEU A 356 6.48 23.66 -2.93
C LEU A 356 5.38 23.80 -1.87
N LYS A 357 4.89 25.04 -1.76
CA LYS A 357 3.92 25.54 -0.79
C LYS A 357 2.55 24.85 -0.83
N GLN A 358 2.01 24.70 0.37
CA GLN A 358 0.75 24.06 0.76
C GLN A 358 -0.50 24.57 0.00
N ARG A 359 -1.30 23.61 -0.49
CA ARG A 359 -2.76 23.73 -0.58
C ARG A 359 -3.39 22.41 -0.12
N GLN A 360 -4.11 22.45 1.00
CA GLN A 360 -4.83 21.33 1.59
C GLN A 360 -6.01 20.89 0.69
N PRO A 361 -6.10 19.62 0.25
CA PRO A 361 -7.34 19.07 -0.29
C PRO A 361 -8.26 18.59 0.86
N GLY A 362 -9.55 18.90 0.77
CA GLY A 362 -10.55 18.53 1.78
C GLY A 362 -10.83 17.02 1.93
N PRO A 363 -11.51 16.61 3.02
CA PRO A 363 -11.64 15.21 3.45
C PRO A 363 -12.39 14.31 2.45
N VAL A 364 -11.98 13.03 2.41
CA VAL A 364 -12.51 11.95 1.55
C VAL A 364 -14.03 11.84 1.64
N GLU A 365 -14.59 12.07 2.83
CA GLU A 365 -16.03 12.12 3.10
C GLU A 365 -16.77 13.17 2.24
N THR A 366 -16.17 14.33 2.00
CA THR A 366 -16.76 15.36 1.14
C THR A 366 -16.86 14.85 -0.30
N ARG A 367 -15.86 14.09 -0.77
CA ARG A 367 -15.84 13.53 -2.14
C ARG A 367 -16.78 12.33 -2.32
N LEU A 368 -17.06 11.57 -1.27
CA LEU A 368 -18.01 10.45 -1.25
C LEU A 368 -19.47 10.91 -1.00
N LEU A 369 -19.69 11.93 -0.17
CA LEU A 369 -21.00 12.55 0.02
C LEU A 369 -21.44 13.36 -1.21
N LEU A 370 -20.51 14.06 -1.87
CA LEU A 370 -20.77 14.70 -3.16
C LEU A 370 -21.20 13.69 -4.24
N TRP A 371 -20.76 12.43 -4.14
CA TRP A 371 -21.18 11.35 -5.04
C TRP A 371 -22.65 10.95 -4.76
N ARG A 372 -23.01 10.65 -3.51
CA ARG A 372 -24.42 10.37 -3.12
C ARG A 372 -25.37 11.54 -3.41
N GLY A 373 -24.88 12.78 -3.31
CA GLY A 373 -25.68 14.00 -3.56
C GLY A 373 -25.92 14.31 -5.03
N LYS A 374 -25.10 13.80 -5.95
CA LYS A 374 -25.26 14.01 -7.40
C LYS A 374 -26.23 13.00 -8.03
N GLU A 375 -26.25 11.76 -7.54
CA GLU A 375 -27.19 10.72 -8.03
C GLU A 375 -28.64 11.03 -7.65
N LYS A 376 -28.90 11.52 -6.41
CA LYS A 376 -30.26 11.93 -6.01
C LYS A 376 -30.83 13.13 -6.77
N LYS A 377 -29.99 13.96 -7.41
CA LYS A 377 -30.46 15.08 -8.24
C LYS A 377 -30.81 14.67 -9.67
N ALA A 378 -30.38 13.49 -10.13
CA ALA A 378 -30.74 12.97 -11.45
C ALA A 378 -32.12 12.27 -11.44
N GLU A 379 -32.63 11.83 -10.28
CA GLU A 379 -33.96 11.21 -10.12
C GLU A 379 -35.11 12.22 -9.90
N MET A 380 -34.83 13.53 -9.90
CA MET A 380 -35.86 14.58 -9.70
C MET A 380 -36.22 15.38 -10.96
N TYR A 381 -35.71 14.99 -12.12
CA TYR A 381 -36.08 15.54 -13.43
C TYR A 381 -36.29 14.45 -14.47
N LEU A 382 -37.18 13.49 -14.16
CA LEU A 382 -37.94 12.70 -15.14
C LEU A 382 -39.34 12.42 -14.58
#